data_AF-A0A7K4M5A8-F1
#
_entry.id   AF-A0A7K4M5A8-F1
#
_cell.length_a   1.000
_cell.length_b   1.000
_cell.length_c   1.000
_cell.angle_alpha   90.00
_cell.angle_beta   90.00
_cell.angle_gamma   90.00
#
_symmetry.space_group_name_H-M   'P 1'
#
loop_
_entity.id
_entity.type
_entity.pdbx_description
1 polymer ?
#
loop_
_entity_poly.entity_id
_entity_poly.type
_entity_poly.pdbx_seq_one_letter_code
_entity_poly.pdbx_strand_id
1 'polypeptide(L)'
;GQLVKMLLYTEVTRYLDFKVIEGSFVYKGGKIYKVPSTEAEALASSLMGLFEKRRFRKFLVYVANFDENDPRTFEGVDPKKTTMRDVYKKFDLGQDVIDFTGHALALYRTDDYLDQPCQETINRIKLYSESLARYGKSPYLYPLYGLGELPQGFARLSAIYGGTYMLNKPIEEIVIENGKVVGVKSEGEVARCKQLICDPSYVSDRVTKVGQVIRVICILSHPIKNTNDANSCQIIIPQNQVNRKS
;
A
#
# COMPACT_ATOMS: atom_id res chain seq x y z
N GLY A 1 -7.26 -4.83 -2.98
CA GLY A 1 -5.93 -5.41 -2.66
C GLY A 1 -6.04 -6.74 -1.93
N GLN A 2 -4.92 -7.45 -1.73
CA GLN A 2 -4.89 -8.79 -1.09
C GLN A 2 -5.38 -8.77 0.37
N LEU A 3 -5.02 -7.76 1.16
CA LEU A 3 -5.49 -7.64 2.55
C LEU A 3 -7.02 -7.63 2.65
N VAL A 4 -7.71 -6.84 1.82
CA VAL A 4 -9.19 -6.80 1.80
C VAL A 4 -9.78 -8.17 1.42
N LYS A 5 -9.16 -8.89 0.48
CA LYS A 5 -9.57 -10.26 0.14
C LYS A 5 -9.43 -11.21 1.32
N MET A 6 -8.34 -11.10 2.10
CA MET A 6 -8.15 -11.87 3.33
C MET A 6 -9.19 -11.53 4.39
N LEU A 7 -9.50 -10.24 4.60
CA LEU A 7 -10.53 -9.83 5.57
C LEU A 7 -11.91 -10.39 5.22
N LEU A 8 -12.24 -10.42 3.92
CA LEU A 8 -13.48 -11.03 3.42
C LEU A 8 -13.46 -12.54 3.62
N TYR A 9 -12.34 -13.20 3.30
CA TYR A 9 -12.18 -14.65 3.43
C TYR A 9 -12.33 -15.12 4.88
N THR A 10 -11.78 -14.38 5.85
CA THR A 10 -11.91 -14.71 7.28
C THR A 10 -13.23 -14.26 7.89
N GLU A 11 -14.08 -13.57 7.12
CA GLU A 11 -15.33 -12.96 7.57
C GLU A 11 -15.19 -11.94 8.71
N VAL A 12 -13.96 -11.48 9.00
CA VAL A 12 -13.70 -10.47 10.05
C VAL A 12 -14.32 -9.12 9.72
N THR A 13 -14.67 -8.89 8.44
CA THR A 13 -15.42 -7.70 8.00
C THR A 13 -16.77 -7.54 8.68
N ARG A 14 -17.33 -8.58 9.31
CA ARG A 14 -18.55 -8.47 10.14
C ARG A 14 -18.37 -7.58 11.37
N TYR A 15 -17.13 -7.30 11.76
CA TYR A 15 -16.77 -6.47 12.92
C TYR A 15 -16.12 -5.14 12.53
N LEU A 16 -16.07 -4.82 11.24
CA LEU A 16 -15.30 -3.70 10.73
C LEU A 16 -16.14 -2.89 9.74
N ASP A 17 -16.36 -1.63 10.09
CA ASP A 17 -16.92 -0.66 9.17
C ASP A 17 -15.79 0.14 8.51
N PHE A 18 -15.77 0.16 7.18
CA PHE A 18 -14.75 0.89 6.41
C PHE A 18 -15.35 2.14 5.77
N LYS A 19 -14.61 3.25 5.86
CA LYS A 19 -14.88 4.48 5.11
C LYS A 19 -13.86 4.66 4.00
N VAL A 20 -14.34 5.10 2.85
CA VAL A 20 -13.49 5.47 1.70
C VAL A 20 -12.73 6.74 2.04
N ILE A 21 -11.42 6.74 1.82
CA ILE A 21 -10.59 7.95 1.95
C ILE A 21 -10.94 8.92 0.83
N GLU A 22 -11.07 10.21 1.13
CA GLU A 22 -11.67 11.16 0.18
C GLU A 22 -10.71 11.64 -0.92
N GLY A 23 -9.40 11.66 -0.66
CA GLY A 23 -8.43 12.15 -1.64
C GLY A 23 -7.10 11.42 -1.61
N SER A 24 -6.45 11.38 -2.77
CA SER A 24 -5.06 10.97 -2.94
C SER A 24 -4.33 12.09 -3.67
N PHE A 25 -3.27 12.60 -3.06
CA PHE A 25 -2.51 13.74 -3.54
C PHE A 25 -1.03 13.40 -3.68
N VAL A 26 -0.38 14.05 -4.65
CA VAL A 26 1.07 13.96 -4.86
C VAL A 26 1.68 15.36 -4.81
N TYR A 27 2.82 15.47 -4.15
CA TYR A 27 3.61 16.69 -4.11
C TYR A 27 4.46 16.84 -5.37
N LYS A 28 4.44 18.02 -5.99
CA LYS A 28 5.30 18.39 -7.11
C LYS A 28 5.66 19.88 -7.02
N GLY A 29 6.95 20.22 -7.01
CA GLY A 29 7.42 21.61 -7.10
C GLY A 29 6.77 22.58 -6.10
N GLY A 30 6.66 22.22 -4.82
CA GLY A 30 6.12 23.11 -3.78
C GLY A 30 4.62 23.03 -3.54
N LYS A 31 3.86 22.28 -4.35
CA LYS A 31 2.40 22.18 -4.25
C LYS A 31 1.95 20.72 -4.25
N ILE A 32 0.76 20.46 -3.72
CA ILE A 32 0.10 19.16 -3.82
C ILE A 32 -0.98 19.20 -4.90
N TYR A 33 -1.15 18.08 -5.59
CA TYR A 33 -2.11 17.92 -6.69
C TYR A 33 -2.86 16.60 -6.52
N LYS A 34 -4.13 16.56 -6.92
CA LYS A 34 -4.89 15.30 -6.95
C LYS A 34 -4.23 14.34 -7.94
N VAL A 35 -4.01 13.10 -7.52
CA VAL A 35 -3.45 12.05 -8.39
C VAL A 35 -4.49 11.68 -9.46
N PRO A 36 -4.21 11.86 -10.75
CA PRO A 36 -5.13 11.47 -11.81
C PRO A 36 -5.09 9.96 -12.00
N SER A 37 -6.26 9.34 -11.97
CA SER A 37 -6.37 7.88 -11.98
C SER A 37 -7.43 7.32 -12.94
N THR A 38 -8.13 8.21 -13.63
CA THR A 38 -9.01 7.90 -14.77
C THR A 38 -8.63 8.73 -15.99
N GLU A 39 -9.14 8.36 -17.17
CA GLU A 39 -8.94 9.16 -18.39
C GLU A 39 -9.45 10.60 -18.23
N ALA A 40 -10.61 10.79 -17.61
CA ALA A 40 -11.20 12.10 -17.38
C ALA A 40 -10.35 12.95 -16.42
N GLU A 41 -9.86 12.36 -15.34
CA GLU A 41 -8.96 13.04 -14.40
C GLU A 41 -7.60 13.37 -15.02
N ALA A 42 -7.05 12.47 -15.85
CA ALA A 42 -5.80 12.71 -16.56
C ALA A 42 -5.90 13.94 -17.49
N LEU A 43 -7.02 14.10 -18.20
CA LEU A 43 -7.26 15.26 -19.06
C LEU A 43 -7.47 16.55 -18.25
N ALA A 44 -8.09 16.47 -17.07
CA ALA A 44 -8.33 17.62 -16.19
C ALA A 44 -7.10 18.02 -15.34
N SER A 45 -6.15 17.12 -15.12
CA SER A 45 -5.04 17.31 -14.17
C SER A 45 -4.15 18.52 -14.50
N SER A 46 -3.69 19.27 -13.50
CA SER A 46 -2.67 20.31 -13.68
C SER A 46 -1.24 19.82 -13.53
N LEU A 47 -1.02 18.51 -13.32
CA LEU A 47 0.32 17.91 -13.17
C LEU A 47 1.14 17.86 -14.46
N MET A 48 0.46 17.86 -15.61
CA MET A 48 1.01 17.59 -16.93
C MET A 48 0.62 18.67 -17.94
N GLY A 49 1.49 18.92 -18.91
CA GLY A 49 1.16 19.74 -20.09
C GLY A 49 0.17 19.05 -21.02
N LEU A 50 -0.48 19.81 -21.93
CA LEU A 50 -1.56 19.31 -22.78
C LEU A 50 -1.19 18.06 -23.61
N PHE A 51 0.01 18.06 -24.22
CA PHE A 51 0.48 16.93 -25.03
C PHE A 51 0.80 15.71 -24.17
N GLU A 52 1.42 15.93 -23.01
CA GLU A 52 1.78 14.87 -22.07
C GLU A 52 0.54 14.19 -21.48
N LYS A 53 -0.55 14.93 -21.20
CA LYS A 53 -1.84 14.34 -20.82
C LYS A 53 -2.38 13.35 -21.83
N ARG A 54 -2.25 13.66 -23.14
CA ARG A 54 -2.72 12.76 -24.21
C ARG A 54 -1.90 11.48 -24.24
N ARG A 55 -0.59 11.56 -24.03
CA ARG A 55 0.30 10.40 -23.94
C ARG A 55 0.02 9.57 -22.69
N PHE A 56 -0.14 10.22 -21.54
CA PHE A 56 -0.48 9.55 -20.28
C PHE A 56 -1.85 8.87 -20.33
N ARG A 57 -2.85 9.48 -20.98
CA ARG A 57 -4.14 8.83 -21.25
C ARG A 57 -3.95 7.54 -22.05
N LYS A 58 -3.17 7.55 -23.13
CA LYS A 58 -2.87 6.34 -23.93
C LYS A 58 -2.20 5.26 -23.09
N PHE A 59 -1.27 5.65 -22.21
CA PHE A 59 -0.66 4.72 -21.26
C PHE A 59 -1.67 4.10 -20.29
N LEU A 60 -2.59 4.89 -19.71
CA LEU A 60 -3.64 4.36 -18.83
C LEU A 60 -4.58 3.40 -19.57
N VAL A 61 -4.92 3.69 -20.83
CA VAL A 61 -5.72 2.79 -21.69
C VAL A 61 -4.98 1.48 -21.92
N TYR A 62 -3.68 1.53 -22.21
CA TYR A 62 -2.84 0.34 -22.34
C TYR A 62 -2.84 -0.50 -21.05
N VAL A 63 -2.63 0.12 -19.89
CA VAL A 63 -2.66 -0.58 -18.59
C VAL A 63 -4.03 -1.19 -18.29
N ALA A 64 -5.11 -0.49 -18.60
CA ALA A 64 -6.47 -1.00 -18.38
C ALA A 64 -6.78 -2.23 -19.25
N ASN A 65 -6.32 -2.22 -20.50
CA ASN A 65 -6.56 -3.29 -21.48
C ASN A 65 -5.58 -4.47 -21.35
N PHE A 66 -4.48 -4.32 -20.61
CA PHE A 66 -3.48 -5.37 -20.42
C PHE A 66 -4.09 -6.61 -19.73
N ASP A 67 -3.93 -7.77 -20.36
CA ASP A 67 -4.28 -9.09 -19.83
C ASP A 67 -3.11 -10.05 -20.02
N GLU A 68 -2.55 -10.55 -18.93
CA GLU A 68 -1.41 -11.47 -18.91
C GLU A 68 -1.63 -12.75 -19.72
N ASN A 69 -2.89 -13.14 -19.91
CA ASN A 69 -3.26 -14.35 -20.63
C ASN A 69 -3.55 -14.09 -22.12
N ASP A 70 -3.56 -12.82 -22.56
CA ASP A 70 -3.80 -12.43 -23.94
C ASP A 70 -2.64 -11.59 -24.51
N PRO A 71 -1.69 -12.23 -25.23
CA PRO A 71 -0.55 -11.56 -25.84
C PRO A 71 -0.91 -10.43 -26.81
N ARG A 72 -2.15 -10.40 -27.35
CA ARG A 72 -2.62 -9.31 -28.23
C ARG A 72 -2.71 -7.98 -27.48
N THR A 73 -2.91 -8.02 -26.17
CA THR A 73 -3.00 -6.82 -25.32
C THR A 73 -1.64 -6.21 -24.97
N PHE A 74 -0.54 -6.93 -25.23
CA PHE A 74 0.80 -6.47 -24.85
C PHE A 74 1.32 -5.34 -25.74
N GLU A 75 0.72 -5.15 -26.93
CA GLU A 75 1.12 -4.12 -27.88
C GLU A 75 2.64 -4.10 -28.17
N GLY A 76 3.25 -5.27 -28.33
CA GLY A 76 4.69 -5.41 -28.63
C GLY A 76 5.63 -5.30 -27.42
N VAL A 77 5.11 -5.32 -26.19
CA VAL A 77 5.89 -5.42 -24.95
C VAL A 77 6.00 -6.90 -24.53
N ASP A 78 7.15 -7.36 -24.05
CA ASP A 78 7.25 -8.66 -23.36
C ASP A 78 7.14 -8.38 -21.84
N PRO A 79 6.01 -8.68 -21.18
CA PRO A 79 5.78 -8.27 -19.79
C PRO A 79 6.80 -8.84 -18.80
N LYS A 80 7.44 -9.96 -19.16
CA LYS A 80 8.42 -10.67 -18.32
C LYS A 80 9.87 -10.23 -18.58
N LYS A 81 10.12 -9.43 -19.62
CA LYS A 81 11.48 -9.01 -20.00
C LYS A 81 11.64 -7.51 -20.18
N THR A 82 10.64 -6.84 -20.77
CA THR A 82 10.69 -5.41 -21.01
C THR A 82 10.65 -4.67 -19.69
N THR A 83 11.60 -3.76 -19.49
CA THR A 83 11.67 -2.95 -18.28
C THR A 83 10.53 -1.94 -18.23
N MET A 84 10.12 -1.51 -17.03
CA MET A 84 9.11 -0.45 -16.94
C MET A 84 9.61 0.87 -17.55
N ARG A 85 10.91 1.14 -17.49
CA ARG A 85 11.56 2.27 -18.16
C ARG A 85 11.30 2.27 -19.66
N ASP A 86 11.42 1.11 -20.31
CA ASP A 86 11.19 1.01 -21.76
C ASP A 86 9.70 1.11 -22.12
N VAL A 87 8.81 0.63 -21.23
CA VAL A 87 7.36 0.92 -21.38
C VAL A 87 7.09 2.42 -21.32
N TYR A 88 7.67 3.15 -20.37
CA TYR A 88 7.50 4.61 -20.31
C TYR A 88 8.07 5.33 -21.54
N LYS A 89 9.22 4.88 -22.06
CA LYS A 89 9.78 5.40 -23.33
C LYS A 89 8.85 5.14 -24.51
N LYS A 90 8.22 3.97 -24.60
CA LYS A 90 7.24 3.64 -25.66
C LYS A 90 6.09 4.66 -25.71
N PHE A 91 5.66 5.18 -24.56
CA PHE A 91 4.62 6.19 -24.45
C PHE A 91 5.13 7.63 -24.40
N ASP A 92 6.45 7.86 -24.51
CA ASP A 92 7.08 9.20 -24.44
C ASP A 92 6.65 9.97 -23.17
N LEU A 93 6.70 9.30 -22.02
CA LEU A 93 6.38 9.91 -20.72
C LEU A 93 7.63 10.57 -20.11
N GLY A 94 7.52 11.83 -19.70
CA GLY A 94 8.60 12.57 -19.06
C GLY A 94 8.85 12.13 -17.62
N GLN A 95 10.01 12.52 -17.07
CA GLN A 95 10.44 12.11 -15.72
C GLN A 95 9.42 12.45 -14.63
N ASP A 96 8.79 13.63 -14.69
CA ASP A 96 7.76 14.01 -13.73
C ASP A 96 6.55 13.06 -13.74
N VAL A 97 6.18 12.55 -14.92
CA VAL A 97 5.08 11.59 -15.07
C VAL A 97 5.47 10.23 -14.53
N ILE A 98 6.70 9.81 -14.83
CA ILE A 98 7.29 8.58 -14.31
C ILE A 98 7.30 8.60 -12.78
N ASP A 99 7.75 9.70 -12.18
CA ASP A 99 7.80 9.89 -10.72
C ASP A 99 6.41 9.71 -10.08
N PHE A 100 5.39 10.48 -10.52
CA PHE A 100 4.08 10.35 -9.89
C PHE A 100 3.41 9.01 -10.23
N THR A 101 3.66 8.43 -11.40
CA THR A 101 3.08 7.13 -11.78
C THR A 101 3.66 6.02 -10.91
N GLY A 102 4.98 5.97 -10.75
CA GLY A 102 5.66 4.99 -9.91
C GLY A 102 5.30 5.12 -8.43
N HIS A 103 5.35 6.34 -7.91
CA HIS A 103 5.20 6.57 -6.48
C HIS A 103 3.75 6.76 -6.03
N ALA A 104 2.88 7.36 -6.85
CA ALA A 104 1.52 7.69 -6.45
C ALA A 104 0.44 6.77 -7.03
N LEU A 105 0.70 6.05 -8.13
CA LEU A 105 -0.20 5.01 -8.66
C LEU A 105 0.31 3.61 -8.33
N ALA A 106 1.56 3.28 -8.66
CA ALA A 106 2.14 1.96 -8.39
C ALA A 106 2.64 1.79 -6.94
N LEU A 107 2.70 2.87 -6.17
CA LEU A 107 3.08 2.93 -4.75
C LEU A 107 4.46 2.31 -4.46
N TYR A 108 5.39 2.45 -5.40
CA TYR A 108 6.80 2.11 -5.14
C TYR A 108 7.44 3.12 -4.19
N ARG A 109 8.37 2.63 -3.37
CA ARG A 109 9.15 3.46 -2.44
C ARG A 109 10.39 4.05 -3.10
N THR A 110 10.96 3.33 -4.06
CA THR A 110 12.19 3.63 -4.78
C THR A 110 11.96 3.46 -6.28
N ASP A 111 12.90 3.97 -7.09
CA ASP A 111 12.86 3.86 -8.55
C ASP A 111 13.41 2.52 -9.10
N ASP A 112 13.73 1.56 -8.23
CA ASP A 112 14.28 0.25 -8.62
C ASP A 112 13.39 -0.49 -9.63
N TYR A 113 12.07 -0.25 -9.55
CA TYR A 113 11.07 -0.83 -10.45
C TYR A 113 11.26 -0.45 -11.92
N LEU A 114 11.96 0.66 -12.20
CA LEU A 114 12.18 1.13 -13.57
C LEU A 114 12.95 0.11 -14.39
N ASP A 115 13.90 -0.58 -13.77
CA ASP A 115 14.78 -1.56 -14.43
C ASP A 115 14.35 -3.01 -14.17
N GLN A 116 13.16 -3.22 -13.59
CA GLN A 116 12.52 -4.53 -13.43
C GLN A 116 11.50 -4.79 -14.55
N PRO A 117 11.15 -6.07 -14.81
CA PRO A 117 10.07 -6.43 -15.74
C PRO A 117 8.76 -5.68 -15.44
N CYS A 118 8.11 -5.16 -16.48
CA CYS A 118 7.00 -4.22 -16.33
C CYS A 118 5.71 -4.85 -15.77
N GLN A 119 5.57 -6.19 -15.79
CA GLN A 119 4.36 -6.90 -15.38
C GLN A 119 3.86 -6.48 -13.98
N GLU A 120 4.74 -6.47 -12.97
CA GLU A 120 4.35 -6.11 -11.61
C GLU A 120 3.84 -4.67 -11.54
N THR A 121 4.53 -3.75 -12.21
CA THR A 121 4.16 -2.33 -12.21
C THR A 121 2.82 -2.10 -12.91
N ILE A 122 2.59 -2.73 -14.07
CA ILE A 122 1.31 -2.65 -14.77
C ILE A 122 0.18 -3.15 -13.86
N ASN A 123 0.37 -4.29 -13.18
CA ASN A 123 -0.63 -4.84 -12.25
C ASN A 123 -0.89 -3.96 -11.04
N ARG A 124 0.14 -3.30 -10.49
CA ARG A 124 -0.02 -2.35 -9.38
C ARG A 124 -0.84 -1.12 -9.81
N ILE A 125 -0.56 -0.57 -10.99
CA ILE A 125 -1.32 0.56 -11.54
C ILE A 125 -2.76 0.14 -11.83
N LYS A 126 -2.96 -1.04 -12.44
CA LYS A 126 -4.29 -1.60 -12.69
C LYS A 126 -5.07 -1.80 -11.39
N LEU A 127 -4.44 -2.35 -10.35
CA LEU A 127 -5.03 -2.49 -9.02
C LEU A 127 -5.47 -1.14 -8.43
N TYR A 128 -4.68 -0.08 -8.62
CA TYR A 128 -5.05 1.28 -8.19
C TYR A 128 -6.33 1.72 -8.90
N SER A 129 -6.36 1.67 -10.24
CA SER A 129 -7.49 2.11 -11.05
C SER A 129 -8.77 1.30 -10.78
N GLU A 130 -8.67 -0.02 -10.63
CA GLU A 130 -9.80 -0.89 -10.27
C GLU A 130 -10.34 -0.58 -8.86
N SER A 131 -9.44 -0.31 -7.91
CA SER A 131 -9.81 0.04 -6.53
C SER A 131 -10.52 1.40 -6.49
N LEU A 132 -10.06 2.36 -7.28
CA LEU A 132 -10.73 3.66 -7.45
C LEU A 132 -12.10 3.48 -8.09
N ALA A 133 -12.21 2.70 -9.18
CA ALA A 133 -13.47 2.50 -9.90
C ALA A 133 -14.57 1.90 -9.00
N ARG A 134 -14.18 1.13 -7.97
CA ARG A 134 -15.12 0.54 -7.01
C ARG A 134 -15.76 1.56 -6.06
N TYR A 135 -15.04 2.62 -5.67
CA TYR A 135 -15.46 3.53 -4.59
C TYR A 135 -15.50 5.03 -4.97
N GLY A 136 -15.01 5.39 -6.15
CA GLY A 136 -15.17 6.70 -6.79
C GLY A 136 -14.29 7.84 -6.29
N LYS A 137 -13.86 7.84 -5.02
CA LYS A 137 -13.07 8.96 -4.44
C LYS A 137 -11.56 8.73 -4.47
N SER A 138 -11.12 7.62 -3.89
CA SER A 138 -9.72 7.17 -3.86
C SER A 138 -9.69 5.63 -3.78
N PRO A 139 -8.54 4.96 -4.00
CA PRO A 139 -8.45 3.50 -3.92
C PRO A 139 -8.32 2.97 -2.48
N TYR A 140 -8.46 3.83 -1.46
CA TYR A 140 -8.15 3.48 -0.07
C TYR A 140 -9.38 3.41 0.82
N LEU A 141 -9.32 2.49 1.77
CA LEU A 141 -10.29 2.30 2.84
C LEU A 141 -9.59 2.49 4.19
N TYR A 142 -10.32 3.01 5.16
CA TYR A 142 -9.85 3.12 6.53
C TYR A 142 -10.98 2.71 7.49
N PRO A 143 -10.70 1.88 8.50
CA PRO A 143 -11.72 1.47 9.46
C PRO A 143 -12.19 2.66 10.30
N LEU A 144 -13.51 2.75 10.51
CA LEU A 144 -14.07 3.63 11.53
C LEU A 144 -13.44 3.26 12.88
N TYR A 145 -13.21 4.26 13.74
CA TYR A 145 -12.50 4.12 15.02
C TYR A 145 -11.00 3.76 14.92
N GLY A 146 -10.48 3.55 13.71
CA GLY A 146 -9.06 3.43 13.44
C GLY A 146 -8.52 2.01 13.36
N LEU A 147 -7.22 1.90 13.07
CA LEU A 147 -6.58 0.60 12.81
C LEU A 147 -6.59 -0.36 14.00
N GLY A 148 -6.88 0.13 15.21
CA GLY A 148 -7.05 -0.69 16.41
C GLY A 148 -8.24 -1.66 16.34
N GLU A 149 -9.21 -1.40 15.47
CA GLU A 149 -10.34 -2.32 15.26
C GLU A 149 -9.92 -3.61 14.55
N LEU A 150 -8.87 -3.58 13.71
CA LEU A 150 -8.36 -4.76 13.02
C LEU A 150 -7.91 -5.86 13.99
N PRO A 151 -6.97 -5.62 14.93
CA PRO A 151 -6.56 -6.65 15.89
C PRO A 151 -7.72 -7.07 16.80
N GLN A 152 -8.62 -6.16 17.18
CA GLN A 152 -9.81 -6.50 17.98
C GLN A 152 -10.76 -7.46 17.24
N GLY A 153 -11.05 -7.18 15.96
CA GLY A 153 -11.88 -8.04 15.11
C GLY A 153 -11.28 -9.44 14.96
N PHE A 154 -9.97 -9.53 14.74
CA PHE A 154 -9.28 -10.82 14.67
C PHE A 154 -9.23 -11.54 16.02
N ALA A 155 -9.06 -10.82 17.13
CA ALA A 155 -9.12 -11.41 18.47
C ALA A 155 -10.50 -12.01 18.77
N ARG A 156 -11.57 -11.28 18.41
CA ARG A 156 -12.95 -11.79 18.51
C ARG A 156 -13.17 -13.02 17.64
N LEU A 157 -12.70 -12.99 16.38
CA LEU A 157 -12.82 -14.12 15.47
C LEU A 157 -12.13 -15.35 16.05
N SER A 158 -10.90 -15.22 16.53
CA SER A 158 -10.16 -16.31 17.16
C SER A 158 -10.86 -16.86 18.41
N ALA A 159 -11.46 -16.00 19.25
CA ALA A 159 -12.24 -16.43 20.41
C ALA A 159 -13.46 -17.29 20.03
N ILE A 160 -14.14 -16.97 18.92
CA ILE A 160 -15.27 -17.79 18.41
C ILE A 160 -14.81 -19.20 18.06
N TYR A 161 -13.57 -19.35 17.58
CA TYR A 161 -12.96 -20.65 17.27
C TYR A 161 -12.22 -21.28 18.46
N GLY A 162 -12.44 -20.78 19.69
CA GLY A 162 -11.89 -21.35 20.92
C GLY A 162 -10.52 -20.81 21.35
N GLY A 163 -10.05 -19.71 20.75
CA GLY A 163 -8.82 -19.03 21.15
C GLY A 163 -8.99 -18.27 22.48
N THR A 164 -8.00 -18.41 23.37
CA THR A 164 -7.94 -17.65 24.64
C THR A 164 -6.95 -16.50 24.52
N TYR A 165 -7.37 -15.29 24.86
CA TYR A 165 -6.54 -14.09 24.85
C TYR A 165 -6.20 -13.66 26.27
N MET A 166 -4.93 -13.31 26.50
CA MET A 166 -4.45 -12.77 27.76
C MET A 166 -3.73 -11.45 27.48
N LEU A 167 -4.29 -10.36 28.02
CA LEU A 167 -3.64 -9.04 28.04
C LEU A 167 -2.96 -8.85 29.40
N ASN A 168 -2.00 -7.92 29.47
CA ASN A 168 -1.23 -7.65 30.68
C ASN A 168 -0.55 -8.92 31.25
N LYS A 169 -0.09 -9.81 30.36
CA LYS A 169 0.51 -11.11 30.70
C LYS A 169 1.98 -11.11 30.24
N PRO A 170 2.94 -10.80 31.11
CA PRO A 170 4.35 -10.68 30.74
C PRO A 170 4.95 -12.04 30.39
N ILE A 171 5.78 -12.10 29.35
CA ILE A 171 6.52 -13.32 28.99
C ILE A 171 7.89 -13.25 29.66
N GLU A 172 8.16 -14.22 30.54
CA GLU A 172 9.44 -14.34 31.26
C GLU A 172 10.48 -15.05 30.40
N GLU A 173 10.06 -16.11 29.70
CA GLU A 173 10.97 -17.00 28.96
C GLU A 173 10.25 -17.65 27.79
N ILE A 174 10.94 -17.75 26.65
CA ILE A 174 10.55 -18.66 25.56
C ILE A 174 11.35 -19.94 25.76
N VAL A 175 10.66 -21.03 26.10
CA VAL A 175 11.30 -22.31 26.44
C VAL A 175 11.71 -23.01 25.15
N ILE A 176 13.01 -23.25 25.01
CA ILE A 176 13.61 -23.90 23.84
C ILE A 176 14.38 -25.14 24.28
N GLU A 177 14.04 -26.28 23.70
CA GLU A 177 14.73 -27.55 23.92
C GLU A 177 15.27 -28.06 22.58
N ASN A 178 16.54 -28.45 22.52
CA ASN A 178 17.20 -28.92 21.28
C ASN A 178 17.04 -27.94 20.10
N GLY A 179 17.10 -26.64 20.37
CA GLY A 179 16.95 -25.59 19.35
C GLY A 179 15.52 -25.38 18.84
N LYS A 180 14.52 -26.06 19.41
CA LYS A 180 13.11 -25.92 19.04
C LYS A 180 12.28 -25.35 20.17
N VAL A 181 11.35 -24.46 19.85
CA VAL A 181 10.37 -23.95 20.83
C VAL A 181 9.48 -25.08 21.33
N VAL A 182 9.28 -25.13 22.64
CA VAL A 182 8.41 -26.09 23.31
C VAL A 182 7.36 -25.42 24.20
N GLY A 183 7.50 -24.12 24.49
CA GLY A 183 6.52 -23.37 25.26
C GLY A 183 6.93 -21.94 25.58
N VAL A 184 6.09 -21.26 26.34
CA VAL A 184 6.35 -19.92 26.91
C VAL A 184 6.07 -19.96 28.41
N LYS A 185 6.91 -19.28 29.19
CA LYS A 185 6.74 -19.12 30.63
C LYS A 185 6.22 -17.72 30.95
N SER A 186 5.22 -17.66 31.83
CA SER A 186 4.63 -16.42 32.30
C SER A 186 4.06 -16.60 33.70
N GLU A 187 4.44 -15.73 34.63
CA GLU A 187 3.98 -15.74 36.03
C GLU A 187 4.20 -17.10 36.72
N GLY A 188 5.36 -17.71 36.47
CA GLY A 188 5.73 -19.01 37.02
C GLY A 188 5.13 -20.24 36.32
N GLU A 189 4.16 -20.06 35.41
CA GLU A 189 3.53 -21.16 34.67
C GLU A 189 4.09 -21.32 33.25
N VAL A 190 4.08 -22.55 32.71
CA VAL A 190 4.56 -22.85 31.36
C VAL A 190 3.41 -23.34 30.47
N ALA A 191 3.11 -22.60 29.41
CA ALA A 191 2.21 -23.02 28.35
C ALA A 191 3.00 -23.68 27.21
N ARG A 192 2.76 -24.97 26.94
CA ARG A 192 3.47 -25.73 25.90
C ARG A 192 2.89 -25.46 24.50
N CYS A 193 3.76 -25.36 23.48
CA CYS A 193 3.34 -25.14 22.10
C CYS A 193 4.29 -25.84 21.10
N LYS A 194 3.79 -26.07 19.88
CA LYS A 194 4.59 -26.66 18.77
C LYS A 194 5.25 -25.59 17.90
N GLN A 195 4.64 -24.42 17.85
CA GLN A 195 5.05 -23.25 17.07
C GLN A 195 4.70 -22.00 17.89
N LEU A 196 5.53 -20.98 17.76
CA LEU A 196 5.35 -19.68 18.39
C LEU A 196 5.36 -18.61 17.30
N ILE A 197 4.37 -17.73 17.32
CA ILE A 197 4.31 -16.54 16.47
C ILE A 197 4.42 -15.34 17.41
N CYS A 198 5.39 -14.47 17.18
CA CYS A 198 5.61 -13.26 17.98
C CYS A 198 6.20 -12.14 17.12
N ASP A 199 6.07 -10.90 17.60
CA ASP A 199 6.73 -9.76 16.99
C ASP A 199 8.18 -9.60 17.51
N PRO A 200 9.02 -8.78 16.86
CA PRO A 200 10.43 -8.59 17.21
C PRO A 200 10.72 -8.21 18.68
N SER A 201 9.78 -7.60 19.39
CA SER A 201 10.00 -7.17 20.78
C SER A 201 10.16 -8.34 21.75
N TYR A 202 9.66 -9.53 21.41
CA TYR A 202 9.77 -10.74 22.22
C TYR A 202 11.04 -11.56 21.93
N VAL A 203 11.74 -11.28 20.83
CA VAL A 203 12.90 -12.06 20.34
C VAL A 203 13.99 -11.15 19.77
N SER A 204 14.45 -10.21 20.59
CA SER A 204 15.42 -9.18 20.18
C SER A 204 16.77 -9.73 19.71
N ASP A 205 17.13 -10.95 20.14
CA ASP A 205 18.33 -11.71 19.74
C ASP A 205 18.20 -12.41 18.38
N ARG A 206 16.97 -12.51 17.83
CA ARG A 206 16.67 -13.22 16.57
C ARG A 206 16.28 -12.28 15.43
N VAL A 207 16.54 -10.99 15.58
CA VAL A 207 16.18 -9.97 14.60
C VAL A 207 17.38 -9.07 14.28
N THR A 208 17.34 -8.42 13.12
CA THR A 208 18.36 -7.46 12.70
C THR A 208 17.70 -6.13 12.34
N LYS A 209 18.29 -5.02 12.77
CA LYS A 209 17.80 -3.68 12.45
C LYS A 209 18.00 -3.39 10.95
N VAL A 210 16.90 -3.12 10.25
CA VAL A 210 16.91 -2.81 8.80
C VAL A 210 16.73 -1.32 8.48
N GLY A 211 16.39 -0.51 9.48
CA GLY A 211 16.17 0.93 9.28
C GLY A 211 15.47 1.59 10.46
N GLN A 212 15.11 2.86 10.29
CA GLN A 212 14.31 3.62 11.26
C GLN A 212 13.27 4.46 10.52
N VAL A 213 12.12 4.67 11.16
CA VAL A 213 11.01 5.45 10.62
C VAL A 213 10.66 6.56 11.60
N ILE A 214 10.62 7.80 11.13
CA ILE A 214 10.07 8.92 11.88
C ILE A 214 8.56 8.99 11.67
N ARG A 215 7.80 9.17 12.75
CA ARG A 215 6.36 9.42 12.71
C ARG A 215 6.05 10.65 13.56
N VAL A 216 5.33 11.60 12.97
CA VAL A 216 4.88 12.81 13.65
C VAL A 216 3.36 12.85 13.55
N ILE A 217 2.68 12.93 14.69
CA ILE A 217 1.22 13.02 14.76
C ILE A 217 0.88 14.49 14.99
N CYS A 218 0.12 15.09 14.06
CA CYS A 218 -0.27 16.48 14.10
C CYS A 218 -1.79 16.59 14.23
N ILE A 219 -2.26 17.32 15.25
CA ILE A 219 -3.68 17.68 15.40
C ILE A 219 -3.90 19.02 14.71
N LEU A 220 -4.90 19.07 13.83
CA LEU A 220 -5.26 20.27 13.07
C LEU A 220 -6.68 20.70 13.44
N SER A 221 -6.90 22.01 13.56
CA SER A 221 -8.24 22.60 13.76
C SER A 221 -8.92 22.99 12.45
N HIS A 222 -8.30 22.66 11.30
CA HIS A 222 -8.79 22.98 9.96
C HIS A 222 -8.38 21.88 8.96
N PRO A 223 -9.05 21.75 7.81
CA PRO A 223 -8.63 20.86 6.73
C PRO A 223 -7.22 21.18 6.21
N ILE A 224 -6.57 20.20 5.59
CA ILE A 224 -5.28 20.42 4.94
C ILE A 224 -5.48 21.32 3.72
N LYS A 225 -4.71 22.41 3.61
CA LYS A 225 -4.79 23.33 2.46
C LYS A 225 -4.58 22.59 1.14
N ASN A 226 -5.27 23.04 0.08
CA ASN A 226 -5.21 22.48 -1.28
C ASN A 226 -5.70 21.02 -1.41
N THR A 227 -6.55 20.55 -0.49
CA THR A 227 -7.20 19.23 -0.58
C THR A 227 -8.69 19.29 -0.92
N ASN A 228 -9.21 20.48 -1.26
CA ASN A 228 -10.65 20.72 -1.47
C ASN A 228 -11.48 20.29 -0.25
N ASP A 229 -11.01 20.69 0.94
CA ASP A 229 -11.62 20.40 2.25
C ASP A 229 -11.91 18.91 2.49
N ALA A 230 -11.04 18.03 1.97
CA ALA A 230 -11.15 16.60 2.16
C ALA A 230 -11.05 16.24 3.66
N ASN A 231 -12.01 15.43 4.15
CA ASN A 231 -12.05 14.95 5.53
C ASN A 231 -11.00 13.87 5.82
N SER A 232 -10.45 13.27 4.76
CA SER A 232 -9.39 12.27 4.86
C SER A 232 -8.62 12.22 3.55
N CYS A 233 -7.29 12.12 3.62
CA CYS A 233 -6.48 12.01 2.41
C CYS A 233 -5.15 11.30 2.65
N GLN A 234 -4.57 10.84 1.54
CA GLN A 234 -3.17 10.45 1.45
C GLN A 234 -2.40 11.55 0.70
N ILE A 235 -1.21 11.89 1.17
CA ILE A 235 -0.27 12.78 0.48
C ILE A 235 1.04 12.02 0.29
N ILE A 236 1.46 11.85 -0.95
CA ILE A 236 2.73 11.24 -1.32
C ILE A 236 3.71 12.33 -1.71
N ILE A 237 4.91 12.30 -1.12
CA ILE A 237 6.02 13.19 -1.47
C ILE A 237 7.10 12.31 -2.09
N PRO A 238 7.19 12.23 -3.44
CA PRO A 238 8.22 11.46 -4.10
C PRO A 238 9.61 11.95 -3.69
N GLN A 239 10.54 11.01 -3.48
CA GLN A 239 11.89 11.31 -2.99
C GLN A 239 12.64 12.32 -3.87
N ASN A 240 12.45 12.22 -5.19
CA ASN A 240 13.07 13.10 -6.19
C ASN A 240 12.59 14.56 -6.06
N GLN A 241 11.38 14.80 -5.54
CA GLN A 241 10.81 16.13 -5.36
C GLN A 241 11.38 16.89 -4.15
N VAL A 242 12.09 16.20 -3.26
CA VAL A 242 12.71 16.76 -2.04
C VAL A 242 14.21 16.43 -1.95
N ASN A 243 14.84 16.05 -3.06
CA ASN A 243 16.26 15.69 -3.15
C ASN A 243 16.69 14.63 -2.11
N ARG A 244 15.79 13.71 -1.75
CA ARG A 244 16.07 12.63 -0.81
C ARG A 244 16.71 11.46 -1.57
N LYS A 245 17.88 11.01 -1.12
CA LYS A 245 18.69 9.96 -1.76
C LYS A 245 18.59 8.57 -1.10
N SER A 246 17.59 8.35 -0.24
CA SER A 246 17.47 7.16 0.62
C SER A 246 16.19 6.39 0.38
#